data_AF-A0A099VAR4-F1
#
_entry.id   AF-A0A099VAR4-F1
#
_cell.length_a   1.000
_cell.length_b   1.000
_cell.length_c   1.000
_cell.angle_alpha   90.00
_cell.angle_beta   90.00
_cell.angle_gamma   90.00
#
_symmetry.space_group_name_H-M   'P 1'
#
loop_
_entity.id
_entity.type
_entity.pdbx_description
1 polymer ?
#
loop_
_entity_poly.entity_id
_entity_poly.type
_entity_poly.pdbx_seq_one_letter_code
_entity_poly.pdbx_strand_id
1 'polypeptide(L)'
;MAVILKIFFACFVGMAWYHLNGPEQAPIAGILAAMILLASFIKPISYQDPKERDEYRHKIQEAREKKRILAEKQNEEKKLLKKQALEAEEMRKQELKKKLKL
;
A
#
# COMPACT_ATOMS: atom_id res chain seq x y z
N MET A 1 11.08 15.59 17.16
CA MET A 1 11.96 15.41 18.33
C MET A 1 13.01 14.33 18.11
N ALA A 2 12.64 13.07 17.87
CA ALA A 2 13.60 11.95 17.72
C ALA A 2 14.65 12.12 16.60
N VAL A 3 14.29 12.73 15.46
CA VAL A 3 15.24 12.95 14.35
C VAL A 3 16.32 13.97 14.72
N ILE A 4 15.93 15.08 15.34
CA ILE A 4 16.84 16.14 15.78
C ILE A 4 17.85 15.56 16.78
N LEU A 5 17.39 14.72 17.71
CA LEU A 5 18.25 14.08 18.71
C LEU A 5 19.27 13.11 18.09
N LYS A 6 18.90 12.38 17.02
CA LYS A 6 19.82 11.52 16.26
C LYS A 6 20.92 12.31 15.57
N ILE A 7 20.57 13.47 14.99
CA ILE A 7 21.53 14.38 14.36
C ILE A 7 22.49 14.93 15.42
N PHE A 8 21.98 15.44 16.54
CA PHE A 8 22.81 15.92 17.65
C PHE A 8 23.74 14.84 18.19
N PHE A 9 23.25 13.61 18.36
CA PHE A 9 24.07 12.49 18.82
C PHE A 9 25.21 12.18 17.84
N ALA A 10 24.92 12.09 16.53
CA ALA A 10 25.96 11.85 15.53
C ALA A 10 27.02 12.95 15.50
N CYS A 11 26.61 14.22 15.58
CA CYS A 11 27.53 15.36 15.67
C CYS A 11 28.35 15.34 16.96
N PHE A 12 27.74 14.99 18.09
CA PHE A 12 28.42 14.89 19.38
C PHE A 12 29.53 13.85 19.35
N VAL A 13 29.27 12.66 18.79
CA VAL A 13 30.29 11.61 18.71
C VAL A 13 31.42 12.01 17.76
N GLY A 14 31.12 12.61 16.61
CA GLY A 14 32.14 13.13 15.69
C GLY A 14 33.02 14.22 16.34
N MET A 15 32.40 15.15 17.05
CA MET A 15 33.11 16.23 17.76
C MET A 15 33.97 15.68 18.90
N ALA A 16 33.46 14.71 19.67
CA ALA A 16 34.23 14.02 20.71
C ALA A 16 35.45 13.29 20.11
N TRP A 17 35.28 12.61 18.97
CA TRP A 17 36.39 11.94 18.28
C TRP A 17 37.46 12.93 17.82
N TYR A 18 37.04 14.03 17.20
CA TYR A 18 37.93 15.10 16.74
C TYR A 18 38.72 15.74 17.89
N HIS A 19 38.05 16.00 19.02
CA HIS A 19 38.67 16.64 20.17
C HIS A 19 39.74 15.75 20.84
N LEU A 20 39.50 14.43 20.88
CA LEU A 20 40.43 13.48 21.51
C LEU A 20 41.65 13.14 20.64
N ASN A 21 41.50 13.17 19.32
CA ASN A 21 42.53 12.68 18.39
C ASN A 21 43.24 13.78 17.59
N GLY A 22 42.80 15.04 17.73
CA GLY A 22 43.42 16.18 17.07
C GLY A 22 43.01 16.37 15.60
N PRO A 23 43.53 17.44 14.97
CA PRO A 23 43.02 17.94 13.69
C PRO A 23 43.29 17.01 12.50
N GLU A 24 44.35 16.20 12.55
CA GLU A 24 44.68 15.23 11.49
C GLU A 24 43.60 14.16 11.30
N GLN A 25 42.79 13.91 12.33
CA GLN A 25 41.69 12.94 12.28
C GLN A 25 40.34 13.55 11.88
N ALA A 26 40.29 14.80 11.39
CA ALA A 26 39.06 15.42 10.90
C ALA A 26 38.30 14.56 9.87
N PRO A 27 38.95 13.93 8.87
CA PRO A 27 38.23 13.08 7.92
C PRO A 27 37.59 11.87 8.58
N ILE A 28 38.29 11.26 9.55
CA ILE A 28 37.83 10.07 10.29
C ILE A 28 36.62 10.43 11.17
N ALA A 29 36.70 11.56 11.89
CA ALA A 29 35.59 12.09 12.69
C ALA A 29 34.33 12.31 11.83
N GLY A 30 34.49 12.86 10.63
CA GLY A 30 33.40 13.07 9.68
C GLY A 30 32.76 11.76 9.20
N ILE A 31 33.58 10.79 8.81
CA ILE A 31 33.10 9.45 8.40
C ILE A 31 32.35 8.77 9.54
N LEU A 32 32.89 8.84 10.75
CA LEU A 32 32.29 8.23 11.94
C LEU A 32 30.92 8.85 12.27
N ALA A 33 30.83 10.18 12.25
CA ALA A 33 29.56 10.89 12.42
C ALA A 33 28.53 10.50 11.35
N ALA A 34 28.96 10.44 10.07
CA ALA A 34 28.08 10.04 8.97
C ALA A 34 27.59 8.59 9.12
N MET A 35 28.46 7.65 9.51
CA MET A 35 28.08 6.26 9.76
C MET A 35 27.02 6.14 10.87
N ILE A 36 27.24 6.80 12.00
CA ILE A 36 26.30 6.78 13.13
C ILE A 36 24.97 7.39 12.72
N LEU A 37 25.01 8.49 11.96
CA LEU A 37 23.81 9.14 11.46
C LEU A 37 23.02 8.18 10.57
N LEU A 38 23.65 7.58 9.56
CA LEU A 38 23.00 6.64 8.64
C LEU A 38 22.44 5.42 9.38
N ALA A 39 23.21 4.81 10.27
CA ALA A 39 22.78 3.67 11.07
C ALA A 39 21.56 4.01 11.93
N SER A 40 21.48 5.24 12.45
CA SER A 40 20.35 5.67 13.28
C SER A 40 19.01 5.75 12.52
N PHE A 41 19.04 5.85 11.19
CA PHE A 41 17.85 5.84 10.34
C PHE A 41 17.44 4.44 9.89
N ILE A 42 18.31 3.45 10.04
CA ILE A 42 17.96 2.05 9.78
C ILE A 42 16.98 1.63 10.88
N LYS A 43 15.73 1.38 10.49
CA LYS A 43 14.76 0.80 11.42
C LYS A 43 15.25 -0.59 11.82
N PRO A 44 15.32 -0.92 13.13
CA PRO A 44 15.60 -2.28 13.53
C PRO A 44 14.51 -3.17 12.95
N ILE A 45 14.90 -4.35 12.46
CA ILE A 45 13.95 -5.37 12.01
C ILE A 45 13.20 -5.81 13.27
N SER A 46 12.03 -5.21 13.49
CA SER A 46 11.15 -5.62 14.56
C SER A 46 10.67 -7.03 14.23
N TYR A 47 10.89 -7.97 15.13
CA TYR A 47 10.22 -9.26 15.05
C TYR A 47 8.72 -8.99 15.14
N GLN A 48 8.01 -9.24 14.05
CA GLN A 48 6.56 -9.20 14.03
C GLN A 48 6.08 -10.61 14.31
N ASP A 49 5.18 -10.78 15.28
CA ASP A 49 4.64 -12.10 15.61
C ASP A 49 4.06 -12.74 14.33
N PRO A 50 4.56 -13.93 13.92
CA PRO A 50 4.07 -14.62 12.73
C PRO A 50 2.54 -14.75 12.69
N LYS A 51 1.90 -14.91 13.86
CA LYS A 51 0.44 -15.05 13.97
C LYS A 51 -0.30 -13.79 13.52
N GLU A 52 0.12 -12.61 14.00
CA GLU A 52 -0.51 -11.34 13.61
C GLU A 52 -0.33 -11.05 12.11
N ARG A 53 0.84 -11.41 11.56
CA ARG A 53 1.12 -11.26 10.13
C ARG A 53 0.23 -12.15 9.28
N ASP A 54 0.00 -13.39 9.71
CA ASP A 54 -0.84 -14.35 9.00
C ASP A 54 -2.31 -13.95 9.04
N GLU A 55 -2.81 -13.51 10.19
CA GLU A 55 -4.17 -12.98 10.33
C GLU A 55 -4.40 -11.74 9.46
N TYR A 56 -3.44 -10.81 9.42
CA TYR A 56 -3.54 -9.62 8.58
C TYR A 56 -3.60 -9.99 7.09
N ARG A 57 -2.77 -10.94 6.66
CA ARG A 57 -2.79 -11.44 5.27
C ARG A 57 -4.10 -12.13 4.94
N HIS A 58 -4.64 -12.94 5.85
CA HIS A 58 -5.92 -13.62 5.69
C HIS A 58 -7.07 -12.62 5.53
N LYS A 59 -7.13 -11.59 6.38
CA LYS A 59 -8.14 -10.52 6.29
C LYS A 59 -8.10 -9.78 4.95
N ILE A 60 -6.90 -9.51 4.41
CA ILE A 60 -6.75 -8.88 3.09
C ILE A 60 -7.25 -9.79 1.97
N GLN A 61 -6.93 -11.09 2.03
CA GLN A 61 -7.37 -12.06 1.02
C GLN A 61 -8.89 -12.20 1.04
N GLU A 62 -9.50 -12.39 2.21
CA GLU A 62 -10.96 -12.44 2.34
C GLU A 62 -11.64 -11.18 1.80
N ALA A 63 -11.10 -9.99 2.11
CA ALA A 63 -11.68 -8.74 1.63
C ALA A 63 -11.63 -8.62 0.10
N ARG A 64 -10.57 -9.15 -0.53
CA ARG A 64 -10.46 -9.21 -1.99
C ARG A 64 -11.45 -10.20 -2.59
N GLU A 65 -11.58 -11.39 -2.00
CA GLU A 65 -12.53 -12.39 -2.47
C GLU A 65 -13.98 -11.91 -2.38
N LYS A 66 -14.37 -11.32 -1.23
CA LYS A 66 -15.71 -10.71 -1.06
C LYS A 66 -16.01 -9.66 -2.11
N LYS A 67 -15.02 -8.81 -2.46
CA LYS A 67 -15.16 -7.81 -3.53
C LYS A 67 -15.32 -8.45 -4.91
N ARG A 68 -14.57 -9.51 -5.23
CA ARG A 68 -14.70 -10.23 -6.51
C ARG A 68 -16.08 -10.85 -6.65
N ILE A 69 -16.53 -11.58 -5.63
CA ILE A 69 -17.86 -12.22 -5.63
C ILE A 69 -18.97 -11.18 -5.81
N LEU A 70 -18.88 -10.03 -5.13
CA LEU A 70 -19.87 -8.97 -5.27
C LEU A 70 -19.88 -8.39 -6.69
N ALA A 71 -18.70 -8.15 -7.28
CA ALA A 71 -18.59 -7.64 -8.64
C ALA A 71 -19.13 -8.63 -9.69
N GLU A 72 -18.89 -9.93 -9.50
CA GLU A 72 -19.43 -10.99 -10.34
C GLU A 72 -20.96 -11.02 -10.30
N LYS A 73 -21.56 -11.00 -9.09
CA LYS A 73 -23.02 -10.92 -8.92
C LYS A 73 -23.64 -9.70 -9.59
N GLN A 74 -23.05 -8.53 -9.41
CA GLN A 74 -23.52 -7.30 -10.05
C GLN A 74 -23.45 -7.38 -11.58
N ASN A 75 -22.43 -8.06 -12.12
CA ASN A 75 -22.30 -8.23 -13.57
C ASN A 75 -23.33 -9.22 -14.11
N GLU A 76 -23.61 -10.30 -13.39
CA GLU A 76 -24.68 -11.25 -13.72
C GLU A 76 -26.04 -10.58 -13.73
N GLU A 77 -26.39 -9.82 -12.69
CA GLU A 77 -27.65 -9.05 -12.63
C GLU A 77 -27.76 -8.06 -13.79
N LYS A 78 -26.69 -7.31 -14.09
CA LYS A 78 -26.67 -6.39 -15.24
C LYS A 78 -26.87 -7.12 -16.57
N LYS A 79 -26.30 -8.31 -16.75
CA LYS A 79 -26.50 -9.13 -17.96
C LYS A 79 -27.95 -9.60 -18.08
N LEU A 80 -28.56 -10.04 -16.98
CA LEU A 80 -29.97 -10.46 -16.95
C LEU A 80 -30.90 -9.29 -17.30
N LEU A 81 -30.71 -8.12 -16.68
CA LEU A 81 -31.49 -6.93 -16.98
C LEU A 81 -31.37 -6.50 -18.44
N LYS A 82 -30.16 -6.56 -19.02
CA LYS A 82 -29.96 -6.25 -20.44
C LYS A 82 -30.69 -7.22 -21.36
N LYS A 83 -30.67 -8.53 -21.06
CA LYS A 83 -31.40 -9.53 -21.83
C LYS A 83 -32.90 -9.29 -21.78
N GLN A 84 -33.46 -9.06 -20.58
CA GLN A 84 -34.88 -8.74 -20.41
C GLN A 84 -35.29 -7.46 -21.16
N ALA A 85 -34.43 -6.42 -21.16
CA ALA A 85 -34.70 -5.19 -21.90
C ALA A 85 -34.73 -5.41 -23.42
N LEU A 86 -33.80 -6.21 -23.95
CA LEU A 86 -33.76 -6.60 -25.37
C LEU A 86 -35.02 -7.40 -25.77
N GLU A 87 -35.39 -8.41 -24.98
CA GLU A 87 -36.59 -9.22 -25.22
C GLU A 87 -37.86 -8.36 -25.19
N ALA A 88 -37.98 -7.43 -24.24
CA ALA A 88 -39.10 -6.50 -24.18
C ALA A 88 -39.17 -5.55 -25.39
N GLU A 89 -38.01 -5.08 -25.89
CA GLU A 89 -37.94 -4.25 -27.09
C GLU A 89 -38.35 -5.03 -28.35
N GLU A 90 -37.90 -6.28 -28.47
CA GLU A 90 -38.27 -7.16 -29.58
C GLU A 90 -39.77 -7.47 -29.59
N MET A 91 -40.35 -7.77 -28.42
CA MET A 91 -41.80 -7.97 -28.27
C MET A 91 -42.58 -6.71 -28.68
N ARG A 92 -42.15 -5.52 -28.24
CA ARG A 92 -42.76 -4.24 -28.66
C ARG A 92 -42.67 -4.03 -30.17
N LYS A 93 -41.53 -4.34 -30.80
CA LYS A 93 -41.36 -4.25 -32.26
C LYS A 93 -42.28 -5.22 -33.00
N GLN A 94 -42.44 -6.44 -32.50
CA GLN A 94 -43.35 -7.44 -33.09
C GLN A 94 -44.82 -7.02 -32.96
N GLU A 95 -45.23 -6.48 -31.80
CA GLU A 95 -46.58 -5.93 -31.62
C GLU A 95 -46.88 -4.74 -32.54
N LEU A 96 -45.92 -3.82 -32.68
CA LEU A 96 -46.03 -2.69 -33.61
C LEU A 96 -46.20 -3.17 -35.05
N LYS A 97 -45.39 -4.14 -35.50
CA LYS A 97 -45.53 -4.75 -36.84
C LYS A 97 -46.90 -5.37 -37.05
N LYS A 98 -47.41 -6.14 -36.07
CA LYS A 98 -48.75 -6.73 -36.12
C LYS A 98 -49.87 -5.68 -36.17
N LYS A 99 -49.74 -4.58 -35.42
CA LYS A 99 -50.73 -3.47 -35.38
C LYS A 99 -50.73 -2.64 -36.66
N LEU A 100 -49.59 -2.49 -37.32
CA LEU A 100 -49.43 -1.72 -38.56
C LEU A 100 -49.90 -2.48 -39.82
N LYS A 101 -50.36 -3.74 -39.70
CA LYS A 101 -50.82 -4.60 -40.82
C LYS A 101 -49.92 -4.50 -42.07
N LEU A 102 -48.65 -4.85 -41.89
CA LEU A 102 -47.82 -5.46 -42.94
C LEU A 102 -47.84 -6.97 -42.74
#